data_AF-A0A935LTE1-F1
#
_entry.id   AF-A0A935LTE1-F1
#
_cell.length_a   1.000
_cell.length_b   1.000
_cell.length_c   1.000
_cell.angle_alpha   90.00
_cell.angle_beta   90.00
_cell.angle_gamma   90.00
#
_symmetry.space_group_name_H-M   'P 1'
#
loop_
_entity.id
_entity.type
_entity.pdbx_description
1 polymer ?
#
loop_
_entity_poly.entity_id
_entity_poly.type
_entity_poly.pdbx_seq_one_letter_code
_entity_poly.pdbx_strand_id
1 'polypeptide(L)'
;MRLTKFFLPTLKDDPVDAVVNSHKLMLRSGMIKQLTSGVYSTLPFGLIVFKKFDNIIQEEMNAIGGNEFLLPAISPAELWAETGRLEDYGDLMFRIKNRELVLCPTHEEVFTSIAKPNLISYKDLPQVWYQIQSKFRNEERPEQEC
;
A
#
# COMPACT_ATOMS: atom_id res chain seq x y z
N MET A 1 10.14 -9.51 24.16
CA MET A 1 11.44 -8.93 23.75
C MET A 1 11.98 -8.05 24.86
N ARG A 2 13.31 -8.00 25.05
CA ARG A 2 13.94 -7.07 26.02
C ARG A 2 14.25 -5.74 25.31
N LEU A 3 13.90 -4.62 25.94
CA LEU A 3 14.11 -3.28 25.36
C LEU A 3 15.58 -3.01 25.03
N THR A 4 16.51 -3.49 25.85
CA THR A 4 17.96 -3.33 25.64
C THR A 4 18.49 -3.95 24.35
N LYS A 5 17.73 -4.85 23.71
CA LYS A 5 18.07 -5.47 22.42
C LYS A 5 17.14 -5.04 21.30
N PHE A 6 16.21 -4.11 21.56
CA PHE A 6 15.20 -3.68 20.60
C PHE A 6 15.51 -2.26 20.11
N PHE A 7 15.47 -2.07 18.79
CA PHE A 7 15.65 -0.75 18.20
C PHE A 7 14.36 0.06 18.34
N LEU A 8 14.38 1.03 19.26
CA LEU A 8 13.25 1.90 19.56
C LEU A 8 13.74 3.34 19.82
N PRO A 9 13.96 4.14 18.76
CA PRO A 9 14.50 5.49 18.88
C PRO A 9 13.40 6.50 19.24
N THR A 10 12.98 6.53 20.51
CA THR A 10 11.94 7.47 20.96
C THR A 10 12.44 8.91 20.99
N LEU A 11 11.56 9.88 20.72
CA LEU A 11 11.87 11.31 20.78
C LEU A 11 11.20 11.97 22.00
N LYS A 12 11.95 12.83 22.69
CA LYS A 12 11.45 13.57 23.86
C LYS A 12 10.46 14.65 23.44
N ASP A 13 10.85 15.45 22.46
CA ASP A 13 10.10 16.62 21.99
C ASP A 13 9.33 16.31 20.70
N ASP A 14 8.31 17.13 20.41
CA ASP A 14 7.54 17.00 19.18
C ASP A 14 8.39 17.42 17.96
N PRO A 15 8.40 16.62 16.88
CA PRO A 15 9.03 17.01 15.62
C PRO A 15 8.39 18.28 15.06
N VAL A 16 9.23 19.23 14.60
CA VAL A 16 8.79 20.56 14.15
C VAL A 16 7.88 20.47 12.92
N ASP A 17 8.15 19.52 12.03
CA ASP A 17 7.45 19.35 10.74
C ASP A 17 6.17 18.51 10.85
N ALA A 18 5.86 17.96 12.02
CA ALA A 18 4.66 17.15 12.23
C ALA A 18 3.53 18.00 12.79
N VAL A 19 2.46 18.20 12.01
CA VAL A 19 1.29 19.00 12.45
C VAL A 19 0.24 18.13 13.15
N VAL A 20 -0.08 16.98 12.56
CA VAL A 20 -1.15 16.08 13.04
C VAL A 20 -0.69 15.26 14.25
N ASN A 21 -1.57 15.09 15.24
CA ASN A 21 -1.26 14.39 16.49
C ASN A 21 -0.83 12.93 16.28
N SER A 22 -1.48 12.19 15.38
CA SER A 22 -1.11 10.82 15.02
C SER A 22 0.34 10.77 14.50
N HIS A 23 0.67 11.64 13.54
CA HIS A 23 2.00 11.75 12.96
C HIS A 23 3.07 12.07 14.03
N LYS A 24 2.81 13.06 14.89
CA LYS A 24 3.70 13.39 16.03
C LYS A 24 3.96 12.18 16.92
N LEU A 25 2.90 11.46 17.32
CA LEU A 25 3.00 10.31 18.21
C LEU A 25 3.74 9.13 17.56
N MET A 26 3.51 8.87 16.27
CA MET A 26 4.19 7.79 15.54
C MET A 26 5.70 8.07 15.38
N LEU A 27 6.09 9.32 15.14
CA LEU A 27 7.49 9.73 15.15
C LEU A 27 8.11 9.61 16.56
N ARG A 28 7.43 10.15 17.59
CA ARG A 28 7.96 10.15 18.97
C ARG A 28 8.09 8.77 19.59
N SER A 29 7.17 7.87 19.28
CA SER A 29 7.23 6.47 19.72
C SER A 29 8.25 5.63 18.95
N GLY A 30 8.91 6.17 17.92
CA GLY A 30 9.83 5.42 17.08
C GLY A 30 9.13 4.35 16.24
N MET A 31 7.88 4.59 15.81
CA MET A 31 7.15 3.68 14.92
C MET A 31 7.50 3.90 13.45
N ILE A 32 7.73 5.15 13.04
CA ILE A 32 8.07 5.51 11.66
C ILE A 32 9.23 6.50 11.63
N LYS A 33 9.90 6.58 10.48
CA LYS A 33 10.90 7.61 10.20
C LYS A 33 10.74 8.07 8.76
N GLN A 34 10.63 9.37 8.54
CA GLN A 34 10.54 9.93 7.20
C GLN A 34 11.85 9.71 6.44
N LEU A 35 11.74 9.25 5.19
CA LEU A 35 12.87 9.10 4.26
C LEU A 35 12.90 10.27 3.26
N THR A 36 11.73 10.68 2.77
CA THR A 36 11.48 11.89 1.98
C THR A 36 10.02 12.29 2.13
N SER A 37 9.58 13.40 1.51
CA SER A 37 8.19 13.84 1.54
C SER A 37 7.26 12.71 1.10
N GLY A 38 6.25 12.38 1.93
CA GLY A 38 5.30 11.30 1.67
C GLY A 38 5.83 9.86 1.80
N VAL A 39 7.12 9.65 2.06
CA VAL A 39 7.73 8.31 2.10
C VAL A 39 8.34 8.04 3.47
N TYR A 40 7.80 7.03 4.15
CA TYR A 40 8.19 6.66 5.50
C TYR A 40 8.79 5.25 5.55
N SER A 41 9.83 5.11 6.36
CA SER A 41 10.34 3.82 6.81
C SER A 41 9.57 3.39 8.05
N THR A 42 8.94 2.21 8.00
CA THR A 42 8.33 1.57 9.17
C THR A 42 9.41 0.96 10.04
N LEU A 43 9.52 1.41 11.29
CA LEU A 43 10.48 0.89 12.26
C LEU A 43 9.94 -0.35 12.97
N PRO A 44 10.78 -1.12 13.70
CA PRO A 44 10.38 -2.42 14.25
C PRO A 44 9.12 -2.38 15.14
N PHE A 45 8.91 -1.32 15.90
CA PHE A 45 7.70 -1.18 16.71
C PHE A 45 6.46 -0.92 15.86
N GLY A 46 6.57 -0.03 14.86
CA GLY A 46 5.51 0.21 13.88
C GLY A 46 5.15 -1.06 13.11
N LEU A 47 6.15 -1.85 12.71
CA LEU A 47 5.94 -3.09 11.97
C LEU A 47 5.17 -4.13 12.78
N ILE A 48 5.41 -4.24 14.10
CA ILE A 48 4.63 -5.12 14.98
C ILE A 48 3.16 -4.69 14.99
N VAL A 49 2.90 -3.38 15.06
CA VAL A 49 1.54 -2.83 15.10
C VAL A 49 0.84 -3.02 13.75
N PHE A 50 1.49 -2.71 12.63
CA PHE A 50 0.92 -2.87 11.29
C PHE A 50 0.60 -4.34 11.00
N LYS A 51 1.48 -5.28 11.36
CA LYS A 51 1.17 -6.72 11.24
C LYS A 51 -0.05 -7.16 12.03
N LYS A 52 -0.34 -6.54 13.19
CA LYS A 52 -1.57 -6.85 13.93
C LYS A 52 -2.81 -6.38 13.18
N PHE A 53 -2.74 -5.21 12.55
CA PHE A 53 -3.83 -4.72 11.72
C PHE A 53 -4.03 -5.58 10.48
N ASP A 54 -2.94 -5.93 9.78
CA ASP A 54 -2.99 -6.81 8.60
C ASP A 54 -3.65 -8.15 8.97
N ASN A 55 -3.26 -8.75 10.10
CA ASN A 55 -3.85 -10.01 10.57
C ASN A 55 -5.36 -9.89 10.83
N ILE A 56 -5.83 -8.82 11.47
CA ILE A 56 -7.26 -8.61 11.72
C ILE A 56 -8.01 -8.49 10.39
N ILE A 57 -7.47 -7.71 9.44
CA ILE A 57 -8.08 -7.55 8.12
C ILE A 57 -8.13 -8.90 7.40
N GLN A 58 -7.05 -9.69 7.42
CA GLN A 58 -7.02 -11.02 6.82
C GLN A 58 -8.04 -11.96 7.47
N GLU A 59 -8.13 -11.98 8.80
CA GLU A 59 -9.11 -12.80 9.54
C GLU A 59 -10.54 -12.49 9.09
N GLU A 60 -10.92 -11.21 9.03
CA GLU A 60 -12.26 -10.78 8.63
C GLU A 60 -12.53 -11.02 7.13
N MET A 61 -11.55 -10.76 6.27
CA MET A 61 -11.68 -11.01 4.83
C MET A 61 -11.80 -12.51 4.53
N ASN A 62 -11.06 -13.35 5.24
CA ASN A 62 -11.15 -14.80 5.10
C ASN A 62 -12.48 -15.33 5.65
N ALA A 63 -13.02 -14.73 6.72
CA ALA A 63 -14.32 -15.11 7.29
C ALA A 63 -15.48 -14.91 6.30
N ILE A 64 -15.37 -13.96 5.35
CA ILE A 64 -16.35 -13.75 4.27
C ILE A 64 -16.02 -14.52 2.98
N GLY A 65 -15.08 -15.47 3.02
CA GLY A 65 -14.68 -16.27 1.85
C GLY A 65 -13.71 -15.57 0.90
N GLY A 66 -13.05 -14.50 1.35
CA GLY A 66 -12.01 -13.81 0.60
C GLY A 66 -10.78 -14.69 0.39
N ASN A 67 -10.19 -14.60 -0.80
CA ASN A 67 -8.92 -15.24 -1.13
C ASN A 67 -7.84 -14.16 -1.26
N GLU A 68 -6.78 -14.28 -0.48
CA GLU A 68 -5.67 -13.32 -0.49
C GLU A 68 -4.71 -13.60 -1.64
N PHE A 69 -4.32 -12.54 -2.34
CA PHE A 69 -3.32 -12.51 -3.38
C PHE A 69 -2.15 -11.64 -2.95
N LEU A 70 -0.99 -11.84 -3.59
CA LEU A 70 0.12 -10.88 -3.56
C LEU A 70 0.51 -10.58 -5.00
N LEU A 71 0.00 -9.47 -5.53
CA LEU A 71 0.28 -9.06 -6.90
C LEU A 71 1.55 -8.21 -6.98
N PRO A 72 2.23 -8.16 -8.14
CA PRO A 72 3.36 -7.25 -8.33
C PRO A 72 2.96 -5.78 -8.14
N ALA A 73 3.87 -4.96 -7.60
CA ALA A 73 3.67 -3.52 -7.49
C ALA A 73 3.87 -2.77 -8.82
N ILE A 74 4.38 -3.48 -9.84
CA ILE A 74 4.62 -2.96 -11.18
C ILE A 74 3.75 -3.75 -12.15
N SER A 75 3.14 -3.08 -13.12
CA SER A 75 2.37 -3.71 -14.20
C SER A 75 2.73 -3.13 -15.57
N PRO A 76 2.46 -3.84 -16.67
CA PRO A 76 2.48 -3.28 -18.01
C PRO A 76 1.58 -2.05 -18.12
N ALA A 77 2.05 -1.00 -18.79
CA ALA A 77 1.24 0.19 -19.06
C ALA A 77 0.04 -0.12 -19.96
N GLU A 78 0.16 -1.11 -20.85
CA GLU A 78 -0.88 -1.59 -21.76
C GLU A 78 -2.19 -1.95 -21.04
N LEU A 79 -2.12 -2.64 -19.90
CA LEU A 79 -3.30 -3.01 -19.11
C LEU A 79 -4.11 -1.78 -18.65
N TRP A 80 -3.44 -0.67 -18.37
CA TRP A 80 -4.06 0.60 -17.97
C TRP A 80 -4.53 1.41 -19.17
N ALA A 81 -3.88 1.25 -20.33
CA ALA A 81 -4.31 1.87 -21.57
C ALA A 81 -5.63 1.24 -22.07
N GLU A 82 -5.80 -0.08 -21.92
CA GLU A 82 -7.04 -0.79 -22.26
C GLU A 82 -8.28 -0.23 -21.54
N THR A 83 -8.11 0.29 -20.31
CA THR A 83 -9.19 0.89 -19.51
C THR A 83 -9.26 2.41 -19.63
N GLY A 84 -8.36 3.05 -20.39
CA GLY A 84 -8.21 4.51 -20.47
C GLY A 84 -7.54 5.14 -19.23
N ARG A 85 -7.38 4.38 -18.14
CA ARG A 85 -6.88 4.91 -16.85
C ARG A 85 -5.41 5.31 -16.88
N LEU A 86 -4.64 4.85 -17.87
CA LEU A 86 -3.26 5.33 -18.07
C LEU A 86 -3.21 6.83 -18.33
N GLU A 87 -4.18 7.37 -19.07
CA GLU A 87 -4.29 8.81 -19.35
C GLU A 87 -4.98 9.54 -18.19
N ASP A 88 -6.07 8.98 -17.65
CA ASP A 88 -6.83 9.59 -16.55
C ASP A 88 -5.98 9.84 -15.30
N TYR A 89 -5.09 8.91 -14.95
CA TYR A 89 -4.18 9.10 -13.81
C TYR A 89 -3.13 10.18 -14.06
N GLY A 90 -2.79 10.48 -15.32
CA GLY A 90 -1.80 11.49 -15.69
C GLY A 90 -0.53 11.43 -14.83
N ASP A 91 -0.23 12.55 -14.18
CA ASP A 91 0.98 12.75 -13.37
C ASP A 91 0.96 12.05 -12.01
N LEU A 92 -0.20 11.55 -11.55
CA LEU A 92 -0.31 10.77 -10.32
C LEU A 92 0.30 9.36 -10.47
N MET A 93 0.42 8.86 -11.70
CA MET A 93 0.96 7.52 -11.98
C MET A 93 2.46 7.57 -12.23
N PHE A 94 3.22 6.85 -11.39
CA PHE A 94 4.64 6.66 -11.65
C PHE A 94 4.87 5.74 -12.85
N ARG A 95 5.66 6.22 -13.81
CA ARG A 95 6.08 5.47 -14.99
C ARG A 95 7.56 5.13 -14.92
N ILE A 96 7.94 3.91 -15.30
CA ILE A 96 9.34 3.50 -15.35
C ILE A 96 9.97 4.07 -16.61
N LYS A 97 11.01 4.88 -16.45
CA LYS A 97 11.73 5.45 -17.59
C LYS A 97 12.29 4.33 -18.49
N ASN A 98 12.09 4.47 -19.80
CA ASN A 98 12.55 3.54 -20.84
C ASN A 98 11.91 2.13 -20.80
N ARG A 99 10.80 1.93 -20.09
CA ARG A 99 10.03 0.68 -20.10
C ARG A 99 8.54 1.01 -20.07
N GLU A 100 7.72 0.25 -20.80
CA GLU A 100 6.25 0.38 -20.77
C GLU A 100 5.66 -0.27 -19.51
N LEU A 101 6.11 0.21 -18.35
CA LEU A 101 5.75 -0.28 -17.03
C LEU A 101 5.36 0.88 -16.12
N VAL A 102 4.40 0.64 -15.23
CA VAL A 102 3.92 1.61 -14.25
C VAL A 102 3.95 1.01 -12.85
N LEU A 103 4.20 1.84 -11.83
CA LEU A 103 3.91 1.42 -10.46
C LEU A 103 2.41 1.56 -10.23
N CYS A 104 1.81 0.50 -9.70
CA CYS A 104 0.37 0.39 -9.54
C CYS A 104 -0.15 1.31 -8.43
N PRO A 105 -1.00 2.32 -8.74
CA PRO A 105 -1.73 3.08 -7.71
C PRO A 105 -2.90 2.27 -7.09
N THR A 106 -3.34 1.24 -7.81
CA THR A 106 -4.36 0.23 -7.46
C THR A 106 -4.26 -0.94 -8.45
N HIS A 107 -5.13 -1.97 -8.37
CA HIS A 107 -4.96 -3.25 -9.06
C HIS A 107 -6.21 -3.79 -9.76
N GLU A 108 -7.22 -2.96 -10.10
CA GLU A 108 -8.43 -3.44 -10.76
C GLU A 108 -8.11 -4.12 -12.12
N GLU A 109 -7.24 -3.52 -12.92
CA GLU A 109 -6.76 -4.05 -14.21
C GLU A 109 -6.01 -5.37 -14.02
N VAL A 110 -5.14 -5.43 -13.01
CA VAL A 110 -4.30 -6.60 -12.75
C VAL A 110 -5.17 -7.78 -12.30
N PHE A 111 -6.09 -7.58 -11.36
CA PHE A 111 -7.07 -8.61 -10.99
C PHE A 111 -7.93 -9.02 -12.19
N THR A 112 -8.40 -8.07 -12.99
CA THR A 112 -9.23 -8.36 -14.18
C THR A 112 -8.46 -9.17 -15.22
N SER A 113 -7.17 -8.89 -15.42
CA SER A 113 -6.30 -9.66 -16.33
C SER A 113 -6.15 -11.13 -15.90
N ILE A 114 -6.22 -11.40 -14.59
CA ILE A 114 -6.24 -12.76 -14.05
C ILE A 114 -7.64 -13.36 -14.19
N ALA A 115 -8.70 -12.61 -13.89
CA ALA A 115 -10.07 -13.09 -13.97
C ALA A 115 -10.46 -13.49 -15.39
N LYS A 116 -10.19 -12.64 -16.38
CA LYS A 116 -10.68 -12.73 -17.77
C LYS A 116 -10.43 -14.10 -18.44
N PRO A 117 -9.23 -14.72 -18.37
CA PRO A 117 -9.02 -16.05 -18.94
C PRO A 117 -9.43 -17.21 -18.01
N ASN A 118 -9.66 -16.98 -16.71
CA ASN A 118 -9.85 -18.05 -15.72
C ASN A 118 -11.30 -18.21 -15.24
N LEU A 119 -12.10 -17.14 -15.24
CA LEU A 119 -13.52 -17.14 -14.85
C LEU A 119 -14.39 -17.12 -16.12
N ILE A 120 -14.55 -18.29 -16.74
CA ILE A 120 -15.20 -18.44 -18.05
C ILE A 120 -16.67 -18.85 -17.95
N SER A 121 -17.11 -19.31 -16.79
CA SER A 121 -18.47 -19.78 -16.53
C SER A 121 -19.08 -19.00 -15.36
N TYR A 122 -20.39 -18.76 -15.43
CA TYR A 122 -21.13 -18.19 -14.30
C TYR A 122 -21.02 -19.06 -13.03
N LYS A 123 -20.71 -20.36 -13.19
CA LYS A 123 -20.51 -21.31 -12.08
C LYS A 123 -19.22 -21.06 -11.30
N ASP A 124 -18.27 -20.34 -11.87
CA ASP A 124 -17.03 -19.97 -11.19
C ASP A 124 -17.26 -18.82 -10.19
N LEU A 125 -18.46 -18.20 -10.21
CA LEU A 125 -18.86 -17.08 -9.37
C LEU A 125 -19.81 -17.53 -8.23
N PRO A 126 -19.81 -16.83 -7.08
CA PRO A 126 -19.07 -15.59 -6.77
C PRO A 126 -17.59 -15.83 -6.41
N GLN A 127 -16.77 -14.79 -6.60
CA GLN A 127 -15.37 -14.74 -6.18
C GLN A 127 -15.13 -13.47 -5.38
N VAL A 128 -14.40 -13.58 -4.26
CA VAL A 128 -13.94 -12.45 -3.45
C VAL A 128 -12.43 -12.56 -3.35
N TRP A 129 -11.72 -11.62 -3.96
CA TRP A 129 -10.25 -11.59 -4.00
C TRP A 129 -9.75 -10.28 -3.39
N TYR A 130 -8.63 -10.34 -2.68
CA TYR A 130 -8.04 -9.16 -2.06
C TYR A 130 -6.51 -9.28 -1.93
N GLN A 131 -5.83 -8.19 -1.59
CA GLN A 131 -4.42 -8.20 -1.24
C GLN A 131 -4.11 -7.08 -0.25
N ILE A 132 -3.09 -7.27 0.58
CA ILE A 132 -2.51 -6.23 1.44
C ILE A 132 -1.11 -5.93 0.90
N GLN A 133 -0.97 -4.80 0.20
CA GLN A 133 0.29 -4.47 -0.51
C GLN A 133 0.44 -2.96 -0.70
N SER A 134 1.67 -2.47 -0.59
CA SER A 134 2.03 -1.05 -0.79
C SER A 134 1.63 -0.52 -2.17
N LYS A 135 1.05 0.67 -2.20
CA LYS A 135 0.62 1.38 -3.41
C LYS A 135 1.45 2.65 -3.61
N PHE A 136 1.55 3.09 -4.86
CA PHE A 136 2.35 4.25 -5.22
C PHE A 136 1.50 5.26 -5.97
N ARG A 137 1.40 6.48 -5.43
CA ARG A 137 0.72 7.62 -6.04
C ARG A 137 1.61 8.84 -5.89
N ASN A 138 1.80 9.58 -6.97
CA ASN A 138 2.64 10.77 -7.00
C ASN A 138 1.82 11.99 -6.52
N GLU A 139 1.42 11.97 -5.25
CA GLU A 139 0.61 13.02 -4.65
C GLU A 139 1.39 14.35 -4.65
N GLU A 140 0.76 15.42 -5.15
CA GLU A 140 1.36 16.77 -5.17
C GLU A 140 1.64 17.29 -3.75
N ARG A 141 0.82 16.86 -2.77
CA ARG A 141 0.92 17.25 -1.36
C ARG A 141 0.70 16.06 -0.43
N PRO A 142 1.78 15.35 -0.05
CA PRO A 142 1.67 14.15 0.76
C PRO A 142 1.13 14.36 2.19
N GLU A 143 1.02 15.60 2.66
CA GLU A 143 0.68 15.94 4.05
C GLU A 143 -0.83 16.09 4.32
N GLN A 144 -1.68 16.20 3.29
CA GLN A 144 -3.10 16.57 3.50
C GLN A 144 -4.04 15.37 3.77
N GLU A 145 -3.61 14.15 3.49
CA GLU A 145 -4.44 12.93 3.63
C GLU A 145 -4.02 11.99 4.78
N CYS A 146 -3.01 12.36 5.59
CA CYS A 146 -2.56 11.59 6.76
C CYS A 146 -2.90 12.28 8.09
#